data_AF-A0A1I2ZMD7-F1
#
_entry.id   AF-A0A1I2ZMD7-F1
#
_cell.length_a   1.000
_cell.length_b   1.000
_cell.length_c   1.000
_cell.angle_alpha   90.00
_cell.angle_beta   90.00
_cell.angle_gamma   90.00
#
_symmetry.space_group_name_H-M   'P 1'
#
loop_
_entity.id
_entity.type
_entity.pdbx_description
1 polymer ?
#
loop_
_entity_poly.entity_id
_entity_poly.type
_entity_poly.pdbx_seq_one_letter_code
_entity_poly.pdbx_strand_id
1 'polypeptide(L)'
;MDDKKLIGELNKILTLEHGHLGMYKNYLEYEDQEIRRTFRRFMEIEEEHIGKINTVIRNLGGKPSLTVDGGDIIGKLFGITLNTVADINGQLKVYSFIEKKSHEGYAKFVSQLEQDTQERNQFIAEIAAANMLEAQLMHLWLDNRRRS
;
A
#
# COMPACT_ATOMS: atom_id res chain seq x y z
N MET A 1 11.15 -9.59 16.53
CA MET A 1 11.47 -10.13 15.20
C MET A 1 12.95 -9.83 14.91
N ASP A 2 13.70 -10.78 14.34
CA ASP A 2 15.08 -10.48 13.90
C ASP A 2 15.12 -9.61 12.64
N ASP A 3 16.25 -8.97 12.39
CA ASP A 3 16.42 -7.95 11.36
C ASP A 3 16.25 -8.50 9.96
N LYS A 4 16.72 -9.73 9.71
CA LYS A 4 16.61 -10.37 8.40
C LYS A 4 15.15 -10.63 8.06
N LYS A 5 14.38 -11.15 9.03
CA LYS A 5 12.95 -11.36 8.86
C LYS A 5 12.20 -10.04 8.71
N LEU A 6 12.56 -9.03 9.52
CA LEU A 6 11.93 -7.71 9.48
C LEU A 6 12.14 -7.00 8.13
N ILE A 7 13.38 -6.98 7.63
CA ILE A 7 13.70 -6.44 6.30
C ILE A 7 12.94 -7.21 5.21
N GLY A 8 12.82 -8.54 5.33
CA GLY A 8 12.05 -9.36 4.42
C GLY A 8 10.57 -8.97 4.36
N GLU A 9 9.93 -8.77 5.51
CA GLU A 9 8.53 -8.31 5.56
C GLU A 9 8.38 -6.87 5.03
N LEU A 10 9.29 -5.95 5.40
CA LEU A 10 9.28 -4.58 4.88
C LEU A 10 9.44 -4.52 3.36
N ASN A 11 10.26 -5.39 2.77
CA ASN A 11 10.40 -5.48 1.32
C ASN A 11 9.12 -6.01 0.64
N LYS A 12 8.36 -6.90 1.28
CA LYS A 12 7.04 -7.32 0.77
C LYS A 12 6.06 -6.15 0.78
N ILE A 13 6.01 -5.42 1.90
CA ILE A 13 5.19 -4.19 2.02
C ILE A 13 5.60 -3.18 0.95
N LEU A 14 6.90 -2.89 0.81
CA LEU A 14 7.41 -2.00 -0.22
C LEU A 14 6.96 -2.41 -1.62
N THR A 15 6.91 -3.71 -1.91
CA THR A 15 6.41 -4.22 -3.19
C THR A 15 4.94 -3.89 -3.38
N LEU A 16 4.11 -4.07 -2.35
CA LEU A 16 2.69 -3.72 -2.38
C LEU A 16 2.47 -2.23 -2.66
N GLU A 17 3.17 -1.34 -1.95
CA GLU A 17 3.04 0.11 -2.13
C GLU A 17 3.41 0.56 -3.56
N HIS A 18 4.44 -0.06 -4.16
CA HIS A 18 4.75 0.19 -5.58
C HIS A 18 3.64 -0.25 -6.53
N GLY A 19 2.91 -1.32 -6.17
CA GLY A 19 1.70 -1.73 -6.87
C GLY A 19 0.58 -0.71 -6.75
N HIS A 20 0.32 -0.18 -5.55
CA HIS A 20 -0.69 0.86 -5.34
C HIS A 20 -0.35 2.17 -6.05
N LEU A 21 0.91 2.59 -6.00
CA LEU A 21 1.37 3.76 -6.77
C LEU A 21 1.03 3.59 -8.27
N GLY A 22 1.20 2.37 -8.79
CA GLY A 22 0.80 2.00 -10.14
C GLY A 22 -0.70 2.12 -10.43
N MET A 23 -1.56 1.95 -9.42
CA MET A 23 -3.02 2.10 -9.54
C MET A 23 -3.42 3.57 -9.71
N TYR A 24 -2.75 4.49 -9.01
CA TYR A 24 -3.18 5.88 -8.95
C TYR A 24 -2.41 6.83 -9.87
N LYS A 25 -1.23 6.45 -10.37
CA LYS A 25 -0.36 7.32 -11.21
C LYS A 25 -1.02 7.88 -12.48
N ASN A 26 -2.00 7.18 -13.04
CA ASN A 26 -2.69 7.58 -14.27
C ASN A 26 -3.94 8.45 -13.98
N TYR A 27 -4.00 9.12 -12.82
CA TYR A 27 -5.15 9.93 -12.38
C TYR A 27 -5.63 10.99 -13.40
N LEU A 28 -4.78 11.41 -14.35
CA LEU A 28 -5.15 12.36 -15.40
C LEU A 28 -6.11 11.77 -16.46
N GLU A 29 -6.16 10.45 -16.59
CA GLU A 29 -7.02 9.73 -17.56
C GLU A 29 -8.50 9.73 -17.15
N TYR A 30 -8.82 10.11 -15.91
CA TYR A 30 -10.20 10.13 -15.41
C TYR A 30 -10.91 11.44 -15.74
N GLU A 31 -12.10 11.34 -16.34
CA GLU A 31 -12.94 12.49 -16.67
C GLU A 31 -13.50 13.17 -15.40
N ASP A 32 -13.94 12.38 -14.42
CA ASP A 32 -14.45 12.86 -13.15
C ASP A 32 -13.37 13.62 -12.36
N GLN A 33 -13.65 14.89 -12.05
CA GLN A 33 -12.70 15.79 -11.39
C GLN A 33 -12.43 15.39 -9.94
N GLU A 34 -13.42 14.86 -9.23
CA GLU A 34 -13.25 14.41 -7.85
C GLU A 34 -12.35 13.17 -7.81
N ILE A 35 -12.63 12.17 -8.66
CA ILE A 35 -11.80 10.96 -8.78
C ILE A 35 -10.36 11.33 -9.13
N ARG A 36 -10.17 12.21 -10.11
CA ARG A 36 -8.84 12.67 -10.52
C ARG A 36 -8.07 13.36 -9.40
N ARG A 37 -8.72 14.22 -8.61
CA ARG A 37 -8.09 14.90 -7.46
C ARG A 37 -7.77 13.91 -6.34
N THR A 38 -8.68 13.01 -6.04
CA THR A 38 -8.49 12.00 -5.00
C THR A 38 -7.38 11.03 -5.37
N PHE A 39 -7.36 10.51 -6.61
CA PHE A 39 -6.32 9.58 -7.06
C PHE A 39 -4.96 10.25 -7.11
N ARG A 40 -4.87 11.54 -7.46
CA ARG A 40 -3.63 12.29 -7.28
C ARG A 40 -3.18 12.27 -5.82
N ARG A 41 -4.09 12.52 -4.87
CA ARG A 41 -3.73 12.49 -3.44
C ARG A 41 -3.34 11.09 -2.97
N PHE A 42 -4.00 10.04 -3.45
CA PHE A 42 -3.64 8.66 -3.13
C PHE A 42 -2.26 8.32 -3.68
N MET A 43 -1.94 8.73 -4.91
CA MET A 43 -0.59 8.60 -5.46
C MET A 43 0.47 9.27 -4.56
N GLU A 44 0.22 10.50 -4.11
CA GLU A 44 1.13 11.21 -3.19
C GLU A 44 1.30 10.45 -1.84
N ILE A 45 0.21 9.90 -1.29
CA ILE A 45 0.24 9.06 -0.08
C ILE A 45 1.08 7.80 -0.29
N GLU A 46 0.93 7.11 -1.42
CA GLU A 46 1.72 5.92 -1.74
C GLU A 46 3.22 6.24 -1.90
N GLU A 47 3.57 7.39 -2.48
CA GLU A 47 4.97 7.87 -2.51
C GLU A 47 5.52 8.10 -1.10
N GLU A 48 4.71 8.69 -0.21
CA GLU A 48 5.05 8.88 1.21
C GLU A 48 5.23 7.53 1.93
N HIS A 49 4.34 6.55 1.71
CA HIS A 49 4.45 5.19 2.23
C HIS A 49 5.76 4.53 1.81
N ILE A 50 6.07 4.55 0.52
CA ILE A 50 7.31 4.02 -0.06
C ILE A 50 8.53 4.68 0.60
N GLY A 51 8.49 6.01 0.76
CA GLY A 51 9.57 6.77 1.42
C GLY A 51 9.82 6.35 2.87
N LYS A 52 8.75 6.21 3.66
CA LYS A 52 8.80 5.75 5.06
C LYS A 52 9.42 4.36 5.15
N ILE A 53 8.93 3.39 4.37
CA ILE A 53 9.41 2.00 4.39
C ILE A 53 10.86 1.88 3.91
N ASN A 54 11.24 2.58 2.84
CA ASN A 54 12.63 2.65 2.37
C ASN A 54 13.58 3.14 3.46
N THR A 55 13.16 4.17 4.20
CA THR A 55 13.95 4.73 5.29
C THR A 55 14.14 3.71 6.41
N VAL A 56 13.08 3.02 6.81
CA VAL A 56 13.17 1.96 7.83
C VAL A 56 14.12 0.83 7.39
N ILE A 57 13.99 0.33 6.15
CA ILE A 57 14.85 -0.76 5.64
C ILE A 57 16.33 -0.34 5.68
N ARG A 58 16.64 0.88 5.25
CA ARG A 58 18.02 1.40 5.26
C ARG A 58 18.57 1.57 6.66
N ASN A 59 17.75 2.05 7.60
CA ASN A 59 18.13 2.21 9.00
C ASN A 59 18.39 0.86 9.70
N LEU A 60 17.79 -0.23 9.22
CA LEU A 60 18.09 -1.60 9.63
C LEU A 60 19.35 -2.18 8.96
N GLY A 61 20.07 -1.40 8.14
CA GLY A 61 21.22 -1.87 7.36
C GLY A 61 20.86 -2.69 6.12
N GLY A 62 19.56 -2.74 5.76
CA GLY A 62 19.07 -3.43 4.57
C GLY A 62 19.15 -2.59 3.30
N LYS A 63 19.10 -3.27 2.15
CA LYS A 63 18.88 -2.62 0.85
C LYS A 63 17.40 -2.78 0.46
N PRO A 64 16.67 -1.69 0.19
CA PRO A 64 15.31 -1.81 -0.33
C PRO A 64 15.28 -2.57 -1.65
N SER A 65 14.37 -3.52 -1.76
CA SER A 65 14.22 -4.36 -2.94
C SER A 65 12.77 -4.81 -3.09
N LEU A 66 12.27 -4.77 -4.32
CA LEU A 66 10.96 -5.33 -4.63
C LEU A 66 11.07 -6.86 -4.67
N THR A 67 10.08 -7.54 -4.09
CA THR A 67 9.97 -9.00 -4.11
C THR A 67 9.39 -9.51 -5.43
N VAL A 68 8.77 -8.61 -6.19
CA VAL A 68 8.24 -8.84 -7.53
C VAL A 68 8.65 -7.66 -8.42
N ASP A 69 9.36 -7.95 -9.51
CA ASP A 69 9.72 -6.95 -10.52
C ASP A 69 8.70 -6.91 -11.68
N GLY A 70 8.50 -5.71 -12.25
CA GLY A 70 7.70 -5.48 -13.46
C GLY A 70 6.44 -4.63 -13.25
N GLY A 71 5.70 -4.38 -14.34
CA GLY A 71 4.58 -3.41 -14.35
C GLY A 71 3.26 -3.87 -13.72
N ASP A 72 3.05 -5.19 -13.54
CA ASP A 72 1.80 -5.76 -12.99
C ASP A 72 2.03 -6.39 -11.62
N ILE A 73 2.47 -5.58 -10.67
CA ILE A 73 2.74 -6.03 -9.30
C ILE A 73 1.46 -6.52 -8.63
N ILE A 74 0.39 -5.73 -8.72
CA ILE A 74 -0.92 -6.04 -8.12
C ILE A 74 -1.49 -7.33 -8.71
N GLY A 75 -1.44 -7.53 -10.03
CA GLY A 75 -1.96 -8.75 -10.63
C GLY A 75 -1.19 -10.00 -10.22
N LYS A 76 0.13 -9.90 -10.05
CA LYS A 76 0.96 -11.00 -9.54
C LYS A 76 0.71 -11.29 -8.06
N LEU A 77 0.44 -10.28 -7.24
CA LEU A 77 0.24 -10.44 -5.79
C LEU A 77 -1.17 -10.92 -5.43
N PHE A 78 -2.19 -10.43 -6.14
CA PHE A 78 -3.60 -10.69 -5.81
C PHE A 78 -4.33 -11.57 -6.83
N GLY A 79 -3.68 -11.96 -7.93
CA GLY A 79 -4.33 -12.70 -9.02
C GLY A 79 -5.39 -11.88 -9.76
N ILE A 80 -5.27 -10.55 -9.74
CA ILE A 80 -6.25 -9.62 -10.31
C ILE A 80 -5.73 -9.09 -11.64
N THR A 81 -6.49 -9.25 -12.73
CA THR A 81 -6.15 -8.60 -14.00
C THR A 81 -6.75 -7.20 -14.03
N LEU A 82 -5.92 -6.15 -13.87
CA LEU A 82 -6.39 -4.76 -13.90
C LEU A 82 -6.91 -4.34 -15.30
N ASN A 83 -6.34 -4.91 -16.36
CA ASN A 83 -6.67 -4.57 -17.76
C ASN A 83 -8.05 -5.06 -18.23
N THR A 84 -8.79 -5.82 -17.42
CA THR A 84 -10.11 -6.36 -17.81
C THR A 84 -11.29 -5.54 -17.28
N VAL A 85 -11.04 -4.48 -16.52
CA VAL A 85 -12.09 -3.68 -15.87
C VAL A 85 -12.33 -2.42 -16.69
N ALA A 86 -13.33 -2.45 -17.57
CA ALA A 86 -13.60 -1.37 -18.53
C ALA A 86 -14.36 -0.18 -17.95
N ASP A 87 -15.05 -0.35 -16.81
CA ASP A 87 -15.83 0.71 -16.17
C ASP A 87 -15.25 1.17 -14.82
N ILE A 88 -15.50 2.43 -14.50
CA ILE A 88 -14.98 3.09 -13.29
C ILE A 88 -15.45 2.41 -12.00
N ASN A 89 -16.68 1.88 -11.96
CA ASN A 89 -17.23 1.26 -10.75
C ASN A 89 -16.54 -0.07 -10.44
N GLY A 90 -16.27 -0.87 -11.48
CA GLY A 90 -15.46 -2.06 -11.37
C GLY A 90 -14.05 -1.72 -10.88
N GLN A 91 -13.46 -0.64 -11.39
CA GLN A 91 -12.10 -0.25 -11.01
C GLN A 91 -12.05 0.21 -9.55
N LEU A 92 -12.99 1.07 -9.12
CA LEU A 92 -13.14 1.48 -7.72
C LEU A 92 -13.35 0.30 -6.79
N LYS A 93 -14.13 -0.71 -7.21
CA LYS A 93 -14.34 -1.94 -6.44
C LYS A 93 -13.03 -2.74 -6.26
N VAL A 94 -12.26 -2.89 -7.33
CA VAL A 94 -10.97 -3.59 -7.30
C VAL A 94 -9.97 -2.84 -6.44
N TYR A 95 -9.85 -1.52 -6.62
CA TYR A 95 -8.95 -0.68 -5.83
C TYR A 95 -9.33 -0.72 -4.36
N SER A 96 -10.62 -0.59 -4.04
CA SER A 96 -11.12 -0.72 -2.67
C SER A 96 -10.78 -2.07 -2.05
N PHE A 97 -10.88 -3.17 -2.81
CA PHE A 97 -10.48 -4.50 -2.34
C PHE A 97 -8.98 -4.58 -2.03
N ILE A 98 -8.14 -4.02 -2.89
CA ILE A 98 -6.68 -4.01 -2.72
C ILE A 98 -6.33 -3.20 -1.47
N GLU A 99 -6.85 -1.98 -1.32
CA GLU A 99 -6.61 -1.14 -0.15
C GLU A 99 -7.04 -1.82 1.16
N LYS A 100 -8.18 -2.52 1.13
CA LYS A 100 -8.62 -3.33 2.28
C LYS A 100 -7.61 -4.42 2.64
N LYS A 101 -7.09 -5.13 1.63
CA LYS A 101 -6.09 -6.19 1.84
C LYS A 101 -4.78 -5.63 2.37
N SER A 102 -4.40 -4.44 1.92
CA SER A 102 -3.20 -3.75 2.39
C SER A 102 -3.36 -3.27 3.83
N HIS A 103 -4.51 -2.69 4.20
CA HIS A 103 -4.84 -2.40 5.59
C HIS A 103 -4.78 -3.66 6.47
N GLU A 104 -5.39 -4.77 6.06
CA GLU A 104 -5.33 -6.05 6.79
C GLU A 104 -3.88 -6.56 6.95
N GLY A 105 -3.06 -6.41 5.91
CA GLY A 105 -1.65 -6.76 5.92
C GLY A 105 -0.84 -5.91 6.90
N TYR A 106 -1.02 -4.59 6.86
CA TYR A 106 -0.42 -3.66 7.80
C TYR A 106 -0.86 -3.92 9.24
N ALA A 107 -2.15 -4.12 9.49
CA ALA A 107 -2.67 -4.41 10.84
C ALA A 107 -2.04 -5.66 11.45
N LYS A 108 -1.87 -6.71 10.64
CA LYS A 108 -1.17 -7.92 11.06
C LYS A 108 0.31 -7.64 11.38
N PHE A 109 0.99 -6.86 10.55
CA PHE A 109 2.40 -6.53 10.72
C PHE A 109 2.64 -5.65 11.97
N VAL A 110 1.82 -4.60 12.15
CA VAL A 110 1.83 -3.72 13.33
C VAL A 110 1.61 -4.55 14.60
N SER A 111 0.57 -5.38 14.64
CA SER A 111 0.30 -6.23 15.80
C SER A 111 1.45 -7.20 16.13
N GLN A 112 2.15 -7.72 15.11
CA GLN A 112 3.34 -8.56 15.33
C GLN A 112 4.52 -7.80 15.91
N LEU A 113 4.69 -6.53 15.54
CA LEU A 113 5.76 -5.67 16.06
C LEU A 113 5.45 -5.20 17.48
N GLU A 114 4.19 -4.85 17.77
CA GLU A 114 3.74 -4.40 19.09
C GLU A 114 3.84 -5.50 20.15
N GLN A 115 3.75 -6.77 19.77
CA GLN A 115 3.98 -7.92 20.66
C GLN A 115 5.45 -8.06 21.10
N ASP A 116 6.39 -7.38 20.44
CA ASP A 116 7.80 -7.41 20.77
C ASP A 116 8.18 -6.23 21.67
N THR A 117 8.84 -6.50 22.80
CA THR A 117 9.22 -5.44 23.77
C THR A 117 10.40 -4.58 23.32
N GLN A 118 11.03 -4.87 22.18
CA GLN A 118 12.11 -4.04 21.65
C GLN A 118 11.59 -2.68 21.17
N GLU A 119 12.12 -1.61 21.76
CA GLU A 119 11.79 -0.20 21.42
C GLU A 119 11.87 0.09 19.92
N ARG A 120 12.87 -0.47 19.24
CA ARG A 120 13.00 -0.37 17.78
C ARG A 120 11.77 -0.92 17.05
N ASN A 121 11.25 -2.07 17.47
CA ASN A 121 10.11 -2.70 16.81
C ASN A 121 8.82 -1.90 17.08
N GLN A 122 8.68 -1.33 18.28
CA GLN A 122 7.61 -0.38 18.60
C GLN A 122 7.67 0.87 17.73
N PHE A 123 8.86 1.46 17.54
CA PHE A 123 9.03 2.61 16.65
C PHE A 123 8.67 2.29 15.19
N ILE A 124 9.02 1.10 14.70
CA ILE A 124 8.64 0.66 13.36
C ILE A 124 7.13 0.40 13.26
N ALA A 125 6.51 -0.09 14.35
CA ALA A 125 5.07 -0.27 14.43
C ALA A 125 4.33 1.06 14.25
N GLU A 126 4.79 2.14 14.91
CA GLU A 126 4.23 3.49 14.76
C GLU A 126 4.30 3.99 13.30
N ILE A 127 5.44 3.78 12.63
CA ILE A 127 5.60 4.16 11.21
C ILE A 127 4.63 3.36 10.34
N ALA A 128 4.53 2.05 10.55
CA ALA A 128 3.63 1.19 9.78
C ALA A 128 2.14 1.46 10.09
N ALA A 129 1.81 1.87 11.30
CA ALA A 129 0.46 2.21 11.73
C ALA A 129 -0.07 3.48 11.04
N ALA A 130 0.80 4.44 10.71
CA ALA A 130 0.43 5.58 9.88
C ALA A 130 -0.05 5.13 8.49
N ASN A 131 0.74 4.31 7.81
CA ASN A 131 0.37 3.77 6.49
C ASN A 131 -0.88 2.87 6.58
N MET A 132 -1.03 2.10 7.67
CA MET A 132 -2.21 1.29 7.94
C MET A 132 -3.50 2.11 7.97
N LEU A 133 -3.46 3.26 8.65
CA LEU A 133 -4.59 4.18 8.77
C LEU A 133 -4.90 4.80 7.42
N GLU A 134 -3.88 5.25 6.69
CA GLU A 134 -4.02 5.84 5.36
C GLU A 134 -4.66 4.84 4.37
N ALA A 135 -4.19 3.59 4.33
CA ALA A 135 -4.80 2.51 3.54
C ALA A 135 -6.28 2.28 3.90
N GLN A 136 -6.64 2.35 5.19
CA GLN A 136 -8.03 2.23 5.62
C GLN A 136 -8.89 3.40 5.09
N LEU A 137 -8.38 4.63 5.17
CA LEU A 137 -9.08 5.82 4.70
C LEU A 137 -9.29 5.76 3.18
N MET A 138 -8.26 5.33 2.43
CA MET A 138 -8.35 5.14 0.98
C MET A 138 -9.38 4.07 0.62
N HIS A 139 -9.35 2.92 1.30
CA HIS A 139 -10.36 1.86 1.16
C HIS A 139 -11.79 2.40 1.35
N LEU A 140 -12.03 3.11 2.46
CA LEU A 140 -13.35 3.61 2.83
C LEU A 140 -13.87 4.65 1.81
N TRP A 141 -13.00 5.52 1.31
CA TRP A 141 -13.37 6.48 0.28
C TRP A 141 -13.77 5.78 -1.03
N LEU A 142 -12.95 4.82 -1.50
CA LEU A 142 -13.24 4.04 -2.72
C LEU A 142 -14.54 3.23 -2.58
N ASP A 143 -14.76 2.62 -1.42
CA ASP A 143 -15.95 1.83 -1.13
C ASP A 143 -17.22 2.68 -1.06
N ASN A 144 -17.11 3.91 -0.59
CA ASN A 144 -18.22 4.86 -0.60
C ASN A 144 -18.48 5.38 -2.01
N ARG A 145 -17.43 5.80 -2.74
CA ARG A 145 -17.55 6.37 -4.10
C ARG A 145 -18.16 5.37 -5.09
N ARG A 146 -17.91 4.06 -4.96
CA ARG A 146 -18.56 3.06 -5.83
C ARG A 146 -20.05 2.83 -5.55
N ARG A 147 -20.56 3.29 -4.39
CA ARG A 147 -21.96 3.10 -3.96
C ARG A 147 -22.83 4.32 -4.27
N SER A 148 -22.20 5.47 -4.52
CA SER A 148 -22.83 6.74 -4.91
C SER A 148 -23.03 6.81 -6.42
#